data_AF-C6A231-F1
#
_entry.id   AF-C6A231-F1
#
_cell.length_a   1.000
_cell.length_b   1.000
_cell.length_c   1.000
_cell.angle_alpha   90.00
_cell.angle_beta   90.00
_cell.angle_gamma   90.00
#
_symmetry.space_group_name_H-M   'P 1'
#
loop_
_entity.id
_entity.type
_entity.pdbx_description
1 polymer ?
#
loop_
_entity_poly.entity_id
_entity_poly.type
_entity_poly.pdbx_seq_one_letter_code
_entity_poly.pdbx_strand_id
1 'polypeptide(L)'
;MGGLRVLPHYFPSSKSEKPTRCVYSVVSTSSLAETSKILEKRFSSLGIRPVRLIDPECYTLESLADSLYGSEHIGIVEVKGELNRVFYLFPERIELEDALEFDVFAPEGLKYLLKLICKGKINPKKHKRFPVVTFLISLGIGAVAPLFFEAKSYWDYLLSSILIAALVLLVTLLIDYPFPILSFKGVKPVERKKKIITKNILPSALESLKKKEIKP
;
A
#
# COMPACT_ATOMS: atom_id res chain seq x y z
N MET A 1 39.18 -21.26 13.31
CA MET A 1 38.43 -19.99 13.25
C MET A 1 38.08 -19.72 11.79
N GLY A 2 36.92 -20.20 11.32
CA GLY A 2 36.43 -19.98 9.96
C GLY A 2 35.25 -19.03 10.00
N GLY A 3 35.48 -17.75 9.67
CA GLY A 3 34.43 -16.74 9.62
C GLY A 3 33.61 -16.87 8.35
N LEU A 4 32.34 -17.27 8.48
CA LEU A 4 31.32 -17.12 7.44
C LEU A 4 31.11 -15.63 7.19
N ARG A 5 31.76 -15.10 6.13
CA ARG A 5 31.40 -13.81 5.57
C ARG A 5 30.10 -13.98 4.80
N VAL A 6 29.00 -13.56 5.43
CA VAL A 6 27.73 -13.35 4.75
C VAL A 6 27.97 -12.28 3.69
N LEU A 7 27.94 -12.69 2.42
CA LEU A 7 27.99 -11.78 1.28
C LEU A 7 26.77 -10.85 1.38
N PRO A 8 26.94 -9.52 1.46
CA PRO A 8 25.82 -8.62 1.27
C PRO A 8 25.36 -8.81 -0.17
N HIS A 9 24.14 -9.30 -0.35
CA HIS A 9 23.50 -9.38 -1.64
C HIS A 9 23.58 -8.00 -2.29
N TYR A 10 24.30 -7.95 -3.41
CA TYR A 10 24.45 -6.80 -4.28
C TYR A 10 23.08 -6.21 -4.58
N PHE A 11 22.78 -5.06 -3.98
CA PHE A 11 21.90 -4.09 -4.62
C PHE A 11 22.65 -3.63 -5.87
N PRO A 12 22.09 -3.75 -7.08
CA PRO A 12 22.70 -3.12 -8.23
C PRO A 12 22.74 -1.62 -7.95
N SER A 13 23.95 -1.09 -7.80
CA SER A 13 24.24 0.33 -7.92
C SER A 13 24.02 0.70 -9.39
N SER A 14 22.77 0.94 -9.77
CA SER A 14 22.46 1.63 -11.01
C SER A 14 22.43 3.12 -10.71
N LYS A 15 23.16 3.87 -11.54
CA LYS A 15 23.22 5.33 -11.61
C LYS A 15 21.87 5.97 -11.26
N SER A 16 21.91 7.01 -10.43
CA SER A 16 20.87 8.02 -10.11
C SER A 16 19.76 8.21 -11.16
N GLU A 17 18.88 7.22 -11.34
CA GLU A 17 17.54 7.40 -11.86
C GLU A 17 16.67 7.73 -10.66
N LYS A 18 15.99 8.88 -10.71
CA LYS A 18 14.99 9.21 -9.70
C LYS A 18 13.94 8.09 -9.70
N PRO A 19 13.54 7.57 -8.52
CA PRO A 19 12.54 6.52 -8.47
C PRO A 19 11.23 6.99 -9.11
N THR A 20 10.57 6.10 -9.85
CA THR A 20 9.22 6.36 -10.35
C THR A 20 8.24 6.35 -9.18
N ARG A 21 7.48 7.43 -9.01
CA ARG A 21 6.54 7.55 -7.90
C ARG A 21 5.18 6.99 -8.28
N CYS A 22 4.77 5.90 -7.65
CA CYS A 22 3.48 5.28 -7.83
C CYS A 22 2.50 5.70 -6.72
N VAL A 23 1.34 6.22 -7.09
CA VAL A 23 0.26 6.65 -6.20
C VAL A 23 -0.95 5.75 -6.42
N TYR A 24 -1.44 5.14 -5.34
CA TYR A 24 -2.58 4.23 -5.38
C TYR A 24 -3.70 4.69 -4.45
N SER A 25 -4.92 4.85 -4.97
CA SER A 25 -6.12 5.19 -4.18
C SER A 25 -7.28 4.26 -4.49
N VAL A 26 -8.17 4.09 -3.51
CA VAL A 26 -9.35 3.22 -3.60
C VAL A 26 -10.60 4.03 -3.25
N VAL A 27 -11.55 4.10 -4.19
CA VAL A 27 -12.86 4.73 -4.04
C VAL A 27 -13.93 3.66 -3.94
N SER A 28 -14.55 3.53 -2.77
CA SER A 28 -15.70 2.63 -2.57
C SER A 28 -16.98 3.35 -2.94
N THR A 29 -17.87 2.72 -3.73
CA THR A 29 -19.12 3.34 -4.19
C THR A 29 -20.25 2.33 -4.36
N SER A 30 -21.50 2.78 -4.23
CA SER A 30 -22.70 2.01 -4.57
C SER A 30 -22.99 2.01 -6.07
N SER A 31 -22.57 3.05 -6.80
CA SER A 31 -22.78 3.20 -8.25
C SER A 31 -21.47 3.41 -8.99
N LEU A 32 -20.97 2.34 -9.62
CA LEU A 32 -19.76 2.39 -10.44
C LEU A 32 -19.92 3.34 -11.63
N ALA A 33 -21.07 3.33 -12.29
CA ALA A 33 -21.32 4.14 -13.49
C ALA A 33 -21.27 5.64 -13.17
N GLU A 34 -21.95 6.08 -12.11
CA GLU A 34 -21.99 7.48 -11.71
C GLU A 34 -20.60 7.96 -11.26
N THR A 35 -19.92 7.16 -10.44
CA THR A 35 -18.58 7.49 -9.93
C THR A 35 -17.55 7.53 -11.06
N SER A 36 -17.61 6.58 -12.00
CA SER A 36 -16.76 6.54 -13.19
C SER A 36 -16.97 7.79 -14.05
N LYS A 37 -18.23 8.18 -14.30
CA LYS A 37 -18.56 9.39 -15.06
C LYS A 37 -17.99 10.66 -14.42
N ILE A 38 -18.08 10.78 -13.11
CA ILE A 38 -17.54 11.93 -12.36
C ILE A 38 -16.00 11.95 -12.46
N LEU A 39 -15.35 10.80 -12.25
CA LEU A 39 -13.89 10.67 -12.33
C LEU A 39 -13.37 10.96 -13.74
N GLU A 40 -13.99 10.39 -14.76
CA GLU A 40 -13.60 10.59 -16.17
C GLU A 40 -13.78 12.04 -16.62
N LYS A 41 -14.86 12.71 -16.20
CA LYS A 41 -15.03 14.15 -16.44
C LYS A 41 -13.92 14.95 -15.78
N ARG A 42 -13.48 14.56 -14.58
CA ARG A 42 -12.39 15.21 -13.87
C ARG A 42 -11.03 14.95 -14.52
N PHE A 43 -10.73 13.71 -14.89
CA PHE A 43 -9.51 13.39 -15.64
C PHE A 43 -9.44 14.20 -16.94
N SER A 44 -10.55 14.28 -17.66
CA SER A 44 -10.67 15.11 -18.87
C SER A 44 -10.39 16.59 -18.59
N SER A 45 -10.93 17.14 -17.50
CA SER A 45 -10.67 18.54 -17.10
C SER A 45 -9.21 18.82 -16.72
N LEU A 46 -8.47 17.79 -16.31
CA LEU A 46 -7.05 17.85 -15.98
C LEU A 46 -6.14 17.50 -17.18
N GLY A 47 -6.73 17.19 -18.35
CA GLY A 47 -5.99 16.76 -19.54
C GLY A 47 -5.44 15.34 -19.45
N ILE A 48 -5.90 14.54 -18.49
CA ILE A 48 -5.40 13.20 -18.20
C ILE A 48 -6.16 12.17 -19.03
N ARG A 49 -5.42 11.25 -19.66
CA ARG A 49 -5.98 10.17 -20.49
C ARG A 49 -5.71 8.82 -19.83
N PRO A 50 -6.58 8.37 -18.91
CA PRO A 50 -6.33 7.14 -18.19
C PRO A 50 -6.61 5.90 -19.06
N VAL A 51 -5.80 4.86 -18.87
CA VAL A 51 -6.13 3.51 -19.28
C VAL A 51 -7.20 2.98 -18.31
N ARG A 52 -8.38 2.67 -18.83
CA ARG A 52 -9.52 2.17 -18.06
C ARG A 52 -9.67 0.67 -18.25
N LEU A 53 -9.69 -0.07 -17.14
CA LEU A 53 -9.89 -1.52 -17.11
C LEU A 53 -11.07 -1.87 -16.22
N ILE A 54 -12.05 -2.61 -16.74
CA ILE A 54 -13.18 -3.13 -15.95
C ILE A 54 -12.89 -4.58 -15.61
N ASP A 55 -12.99 -4.92 -14.32
CA ASP A 55 -12.78 -6.26 -13.78
C ASP A 55 -11.58 -7.00 -14.39
N PRO A 56 -10.39 -6.36 -14.49
CA PRO A 56 -9.27 -6.98 -15.16
C PRO A 56 -8.77 -8.21 -14.39
N GLU A 57 -8.34 -9.20 -15.16
CA GLU A 57 -7.46 -10.24 -14.64
C GLU A 57 -6.13 -9.63 -14.18
N CYS A 58 -5.51 -10.24 -13.16
CA CYS A 58 -4.26 -9.70 -12.62
C CYS A 58 -3.11 -9.72 -13.62
N TYR A 59 -3.11 -10.66 -14.57
CA TYR A 59 -2.12 -10.67 -15.63
C TYR A 59 -2.22 -9.42 -16.52
N THR A 60 -3.44 -8.97 -16.85
CA THR A 60 -3.67 -7.75 -17.63
C THR A 60 -3.11 -6.53 -16.90
N LEU A 61 -3.36 -6.42 -15.60
CA LEU A 61 -2.82 -5.31 -14.80
C LEU A 61 -1.28 -5.38 -14.71
N GLU A 62 -0.72 -6.58 -14.50
CA GLU A 62 0.73 -6.82 -14.47
C GLU A 62 1.42 -6.44 -15.79
N SER A 63 0.78 -6.70 -16.93
CA SER A 63 1.33 -6.39 -18.26
C SER A 63 1.47 -4.89 -18.54
N LEU A 64 0.68 -4.05 -17.86
CA LEU A 64 0.79 -2.60 -17.98
C LEU A 64 2.03 -2.03 -17.28
N ALA A 65 2.68 -2.82 -16.41
CA ALA A 65 3.90 -2.38 -15.73
C ALA A 65 4.97 -1.90 -16.73
N ASP A 66 5.18 -2.62 -17.82
CA ASP A 66 6.22 -2.29 -18.81
C ASP A 66 5.91 -0.97 -19.54
N SER A 67 4.62 -0.66 -19.74
CA SER A 67 4.18 0.60 -20.36
C SER A 67 4.18 1.81 -19.42
N LEU A 68 4.04 1.56 -18.12
CA LEU A 68 3.97 2.59 -17.08
C LEU A 68 5.36 2.86 -16.49
N TYR A 69 6.25 1.88 -16.49
CA TYR A 69 7.61 2.03 -16.02
C TYR A 69 8.41 2.92 -16.98
N GLY A 70 9.12 3.92 -16.43
CA GLY A 70 9.81 4.95 -17.21
C GLY A 70 9.10 6.30 -17.23
N SER A 71 7.84 6.38 -16.77
CA SER A 71 7.25 7.67 -16.39
C SER A 71 7.81 8.13 -15.04
N GLU A 72 7.81 9.44 -14.80
CA GLU A 72 8.21 10.00 -13.50
C GLU A 72 7.18 9.67 -12.41
N HIS A 73 5.90 9.59 -12.80
CA HIS A 73 4.77 9.33 -11.91
C HIS A 73 3.85 8.26 -12.49
N ILE A 74 3.20 7.50 -11.63
CA ILE A 74 2.16 6.52 -11.99
C ILE A 74 1.00 6.72 -11.02
N GLY A 75 -0.17 7.09 -11.53
CA GLY A 75 -1.41 7.12 -10.78
C GLY A 75 -2.26 5.90 -11.05
N ILE A 76 -2.78 5.30 -9.96
CA ILE A 76 -3.67 4.15 -10.00
C ILE A 76 -4.88 4.46 -9.11
N VAL A 77 -6.07 4.43 -9.69
CA VAL A 77 -7.33 4.58 -8.97
C VAL A 77 -8.16 3.32 -9.15
N GLU A 78 -8.43 2.60 -8.06
CA GLU A 78 -9.41 1.51 -8.01
C GLU A 78 -10.76 2.11 -7.60
N VAL A 79 -11.78 2.00 -8.45
CA VAL A 79 -13.17 2.24 -8.09
C VAL A 79 -13.81 0.89 -7.80
N LYS A 80 -14.19 0.67 -6.55
CA LYS A 80 -14.73 -0.60 -6.07
C LYS A 80 -16.22 -0.47 -5.80
N GLY A 81 -17.02 -1.17 -6.61
CA GLY A 81 -18.44 -1.38 -6.38
C GLY A 81 -18.71 -2.60 -5.49
N GLU A 82 -19.96 -3.02 -5.41
CA GLU A 82 -20.36 -4.21 -4.63
C GLU A 82 -19.84 -5.51 -5.23
N LEU A 83 -20.00 -5.68 -6.55
CA LEU A 83 -19.63 -6.91 -7.28
C LEU A 83 -18.45 -6.72 -8.23
N ASN A 84 -18.25 -5.48 -8.70
CA ASN A 84 -17.32 -5.19 -9.78
C ASN A 84 -16.32 -4.10 -9.35
N ARG A 85 -15.24 -3.95 -10.12
CA ARG A 85 -14.21 -2.95 -9.92
C ARG A 85 -13.71 -2.40 -11.25
N VAL A 86 -13.29 -1.14 -11.22
CA VAL A 86 -12.69 -0.47 -12.36
C VAL A 86 -11.35 0.10 -11.92
N PHE A 87 -10.32 -0.12 -12.72
CA PHE A 87 -9.01 0.51 -12.53
C PHE A 87 -8.79 1.59 -13.58
N TYR A 88 -8.28 2.73 -13.12
CA TYR A 88 -7.77 3.81 -13.95
C TYR A 88 -6.27 3.93 -13.69
N LEU A 89 -5.46 3.81 -14.75
CA LEU A 89 -4.01 3.94 -14.69
C LEU A 89 -3.54 5.06 -15.61
N PHE A 90 -2.64 5.92 -15.14
CA PHE A 90 -2.20 7.10 -15.89
C PHE A 90 -0.80 7.57 -15.43
N PRO A 91 0.06 8.10 -16.31
CA PRO A 91 1.43 8.52 -15.97
C PRO A 91 1.53 9.93 -15.34
N GLU A 92 0.43 10.66 -15.20
CA GLU A 92 0.40 12.03 -14.71
C GLU A 92 0.37 12.11 -13.17
N ARG A 93 0.96 13.19 -12.62
CA ARG A 93 0.94 13.44 -11.19
C ARG A 93 -0.42 13.98 -10.75
N ILE A 94 -1.10 13.25 -9.86
CA ILE A 94 -2.31 13.72 -9.18
C ILE A 94 -2.16 13.58 -7.66
N GLU A 95 -2.61 14.60 -6.93
CA GLU A 95 -2.81 14.51 -5.49
C GLU A 95 -4.16 13.86 -5.19
N LEU A 96 -4.11 12.58 -4.84
CA LEU A 96 -5.28 11.81 -4.41
C LEU A 96 -5.37 11.79 -2.87
N GLU A 97 -6.58 11.97 -2.34
CA GLU A 97 -6.87 11.81 -0.91
C GLU A 97 -6.80 10.34 -0.49
N ASP A 98 -6.33 10.09 0.74
CA ASP A 98 -6.13 8.76 1.32
C ASP A 98 -5.37 7.77 0.40
N ALA A 99 -4.48 8.28 -0.45
CA ALA A 99 -3.65 7.48 -1.34
C ALA A 99 -2.39 6.95 -0.64
N LEU A 100 -1.97 5.74 -1.04
CA LEU A 100 -0.67 5.17 -0.73
C LEU A 100 0.35 5.60 -1.79
N GLU A 101 1.54 5.95 -1.36
CA GLU A 101 2.64 6.29 -2.25
C GLU A 101 3.73 5.24 -2.14
N PHE A 102 4.33 4.92 -3.28
CA PHE A 102 5.39 3.93 -3.41
C PHE A 102 6.48 4.50 -4.31
N ASP A 103 7.73 4.40 -3.88
CA ASP A 103 8.89 4.62 -4.72
C ASP A 103 9.25 3.28 -5.39
N VAL A 104 9.22 3.26 -6.72
CA VAL A 104 9.52 2.09 -7.54
C VAL A 104 10.90 2.26 -8.16
N PHE A 105 11.79 1.33 -7.88
CA PHE A 105 13.18 1.33 -8.34
C PHE A 105 13.46 0.29 -9.43
N ALA A 106 12.52 -0.62 -9.69
CA ALA A 106 12.66 -1.70 -10.67
C ALA A 106 11.31 -2.02 -11.34
N PRO A 107 11.31 -2.39 -12.65
CA PRO A 107 10.09 -2.75 -13.37
C PRO A 107 9.43 -4.01 -12.81
N GLU A 108 10.21 -4.99 -12.34
CA GLU A 108 9.70 -6.19 -11.68
C GLU A 108 8.99 -5.86 -10.36
N GLY A 109 9.45 -4.79 -9.70
CA GLY A 109 8.82 -4.22 -8.52
C GLY A 109 7.43 -3.69 -8.83
N LEU A 110 7.30 -2.89 -9.88
CA LEU A 110 6.01 -2.37 -10.33
C LEU A 110 5.04 -3.51 -10.70
N LYS A 111 5.52 -4.50 -11.46
CA LYS A 111 4.72 -5.67 -11.83
C LYS A 111 4.18 -6.40 -10.60
N TYR A 112 5.03 -6.61 -9.60
CA TYR A 112 4.60 -7.24 -8.36
C TYR A 112 3.65 -6.36 -7.53
N LEU A 113 3.85 -5.05 -7.52
CA LEU A 113 2.92 -4.10 -6.87
C LEU A 113 1.53 -4.18 -7.51
N LEU A 114 1.44 -4.14 -8.85
CA LEU A 114 0.18 -4.27 -9.58
C LEU A 114 -0.50 -5.61 -9.31
N LYS A 115 0.25 -6.71 -9.25
CA LYS A 115 -0.27 -8.02 -8.83
C LYS A 115 -0.95 -7.97 -7.46
N LEU A 116 -0.30 -7.33 -6.48
CA LEU A 116 -0.82 -7.23 -5.12
C LEU A 116 -2.04 -6.30 -5.01
N ILE A 117 -2.04 -5.20 -5.77
CA ILE A 117 -3.20 -4.31 -5.94
C ILE A 117 -4.37 -5.10 -6.52
N CYS A 118 -4.17 -5.82 -7.63
CA CYS A 118 -5.21 -6.63 -8.26
C CYS A 118 -5.76 -7.73 -7.34
N LYS A 119 -4.93 -8.35 -6.50
CA LYS A 119 -5.41 -9.35 -5.53
C LYS A 119 -6.13 -8.73 -4.32
N GLY A 120 -6.21 -7.40 -4.22
CA GLY A 120 -6.81 -6.71 -3.07
C GLY A 120 -6.00 -6.85 -1.77
N LYS A 121 -4.73 -7.28 -1.86
CA LYS A 121 -3.84 -7.38 -0.69
C LYS A 121 -3.36 -6.02 -0.21
N ILE A 122 -3.42 -5.00 -1.07
CA ILE A 122 -3.09 -3.62 -0.71
C ILE A 122 -4.39 -2.84 -0.57
N ASN A 123 -4.64 -2.35 0.64
CA ASN A 123 -5.81 -1.50 0.93
C ASN A 123 -5.37 -0.27 1.73
N PRO A 124 -5.49 0.95 1.17
CA PRO A 124 -5.09 2.20 1.84
C PRO A 124 -5.75 2.38 3.21
N LYS A 125 -7.03 1.99 3.35
CA LYS A 125 -7.78 2.09 4.60
C LYS A 125 -7.24 1.15 5.69
N LYS A 126 -6.75 -0.04 5.31
CA LYS A 126 -6.13 -1.00 6.25
C LYS A 126 -4.74 -0.55 6.67
N HIS A 127 -3.94 -0.02 5.74
CA HIS A 127 -2.58 0.45 6.01
C HIS A 127 -2.54 1.56 7.07
N LYS A 128 -3.48 2.52 7.03
CA LYS A 128 -3.58 3.61 8.02
C LYS A 128 -3.80 3.13 9.46
N ARG A 129 -4.40 1.94 9.65
CA ARG A 129 -4.68 1.35 10.97
C ARG A 129 -3.54 0.48 11.48
N PHE A 130 -2.65 0.04 10.60
CA PHE A 130 -1.59 -0.91 10.92
C PHE A 130 -0.64 -0.43 12.02
N PRO A 131 -0.15 0.84 12.04
CA PRO A 131 0.74 1.32 13.09
C PRO A 131 0.11 1.28 14.49
N VAL A 132 -1.20 1.55 14.57
CA VAL A 132 -1.96 1.53 15.83
C VAL A 132 -2.12 0.09 16.32
N VAL A 133 -2.39 -0.85 15.43
CA VAL A 133 -2.54 -2.28 15.78
C VAL A 133 -1.20 -2.87 16.22
N THR A 134 -0.10 -2.59 15.50
CA THR A 134 1.24 -3.05 15.92
C THR A 134 1.67 -2.41 17.24
N PHE A 135 1.34 -1.14 17.48
CA PHE A 135 1.58 -0.49 18.76
C PHE A 135 0.81 -1.18 19.89
N LEU A 136 -0.49 -1.43 19.71
CA LEU A 136 -1.32 -2.12 20.71
C LEU A 136 -0.85 -3.54 21.00
N ILE A 137 -0.40 -4.28 19.96
CA ILE A 137 0.17 -5.61 20.13
C ILE A 137 1.50 -5.52 20.90
N SER A 138 2.37 -4.58 20.55
CA SER A 138 3.65 -4.39 21.26
C SER A 138 3.47 -3.96 22.71
N LEU A 139 2.48 -3.10 22.99
CA LEU A 139 2.14 -2.64 24.33
C LEU A 139 1.48 -3.76 25.15
N GLY A 140 0.62 -4.56 24.52
CA GLY A 140 0.05 -5.76 25.12
C GLY A 140 1.13 -6.76 25.52
N ILE A 141 1.97 -7.20 24.56
CA ILE A 141 3.06 -8.16 24.81
C ILE A 141 4.02 -7.63 25.89
N GLY A 142 4.39 -6.34 25.83
CA GLY A 142 5.27 -5.71 26.83
C GLY A 142 4.65 -5.63 28.22
N ALA A 143 3.32 -5.52 28.34
CA ALA A 143 2.62 -5.46 29.62
C ALA A 143 2.41 -6.84 30.25
N VAL A 144 2.23 -7.91 29.46
CA VAL A 144 2.07 -9.28 29.98
C VAL A 144 3.38 -10.05 30.10
N ALA A 145 4.44 -9.67 29.37
CA ALA A 145 5.75 -10.32 29.47
C ALA A 145 6.29 -10.43 30.91
N PRO A 146 6.17 -9.41 31.79
CA PRO A 146 6.65 -9.52 33.17
C PRO A 146 5.81 -10.46 34.04
N LEU A 147 4.53 -10.70 33.69
CA LEU A 147 3.60 -11.51 34.49
C LEU A 147 3.76 -13.01 34.23
N PHE A 148 4.31 -13.40 33.08
CA PHE A 148 4.54 -14.80 32.72
C PHE A 148 5.99 -15.26 32.88
N PHE A 149 6.95 -14.33 33.04
CA PHE A 149 8.37 -14.65 33.03
C PHE A 149 9.11 -14.15 34.28
N GLU A 150 9.04 -14.92 35.37
CA GLU A 150 10.11 -14.97 36.37
C GLU A 150 11.17 -15.96 35.88
N ALA A 151 12.06 -15.52 35.00
CA ALA A 151 13.10 -16.37 34.44
C ALA A 151 14.14 -16.71 35.52
N LYS A 152 14.12 -17.96 36.01
CA LYS A 152 15.08 -18.47 37.01
C LYS A 152 16.40 -18.94 36.38
N SER A 153 16.44 -19.19 35.07
CA SER A 153 17.62 -19.70 34.35
C SER A 153 17.79 -19.06 32.97
N TYR A 154 19.04 -19.02 32.48
CA TYR A 154 19.39 -18.52 31.14
C TYR A 154 18.69 -19.30 30.01
N TRP A 155 18.47 -20.60 30.20
CA TRP A 155 17.79 -21.44 29.21
C TRP A 155 16.31 -21.09 29.09
N ASP A 156 15.68 -20.69 30.19
CA ASP A 156 14.26 -20.27 30.18
C ASP A 156 14.11 -18.94 29.44
N TYR A 157 15.09 -18.04 29.59
CA TYR A 157 15.15 -16.79 28.84
C TYR A 157 15.32 -17.04 27.32
N LEU A 158 16.22 -17.96 26.96
CA LEU A 158 16.48 -18.29 25.56
C LEU A 158 15.24 -18.90 24.90
N LEU A 159 14.58 -19.86 25.57
CA LEU A 159 13.36 -20.50 25.08
C LEU A 159 12.21 -19.49 24.95
N SER A 160 12.03 -18.62 25.95
CA SER A 160 11.04 -17.54 25.94
C SER A 160 11.26 -16.58 24.76
N SER A 161 12.50 -16.15 24.54
CA SER A 161 12.83 -15.22 23.46
C SER A 161 12.52 -15.80 22.07
N ILE A 162 12.79 -17.10 21.86
CA ILE A 162 12.47 -17.81 20.62
C ILE A 162 10.96 -17.90 20.44
N LEU A 163 10.21 -18.18 21.51
CA LEU A 163 8.76 -18.33 21.48
C LEU A 163 8.07 -16.99 21.17
N ILE A 164 8.54 -15.90 21.78
CA ILE A 164 8.08 -14.53 21.47
C ILE A 164 8.40 -14.16 20.02
N ALA A 165 9.63 -14.44 19.55
CA ALA A 165 10.00 -14.18 18.16
C ALA A 165 9.13 -14.98 17.17
N ALA A 166 8.84 -16.24 17.47
CA ALA A 166 7.96 -17.09 16.67
C ALA A 166 6.51 -16.58 16.69
N LEU A 167 6.01 -16.11 17.84
CA LEU A 167 4.68 -15.51 17.96
C LEU A 167 4.58 -14.22 17.13
N VAL A 168 5.58 -13.35 17.21
CA VAL A 168 5.65 -12.11 16.41
C VAL A 168 5.71 -12.44 14.91
N LEU A 169 6.48 -13.46 14.52
CA LEU A 169 6.54 -13.95 13.14
C LEU A 169 5.17 -14.49 12.67
N LEU A 170 4.48 -15.28 13.51
CA LEU A 170 3.15 -15.79 13.21
C LEU A 170 2.12 -14.69 13.06
N VAL A 171 2.12 -13.71 13.97
CA VAL A 171 1.21 -12.55 13.92
C VAL A 171 1.49 -11.71 12.68
N THR A 172 2.75 -11.45 12.34
CA THR A 172 3.10 -10.69 11.13
C THR A 172 2.71 -11.42 9.85
N LEU A 173 2.83 -12.76 9.80
CA LEU A 173 2.33 -13.59 8.69
C LEU A 173 0.80 -13.58 8.60
N LEU A 174 0.10 -13.67 9.73
CA LEU A 174 -1.37 -13.66 9.80
C LEU A 174 -2.00 -12.35 9.34
N ILE A 175 -1.30 -11.22 9.50
CA ILE A 175 -1.82 -9.91 9.06
C ILE A 175 -1.70 -9.74 7.52
N ASP A 176 -1.14 -10.72 6.80
CA ASP A 176 -1.18 -10.78 5.33
C ASP A 176 -0.55 -9.52 4.69
N TYR A 177 0.45 -8.94 5.37
CA TYR A 177 0.98 -7.61 5.10
C TYR A 177 2.16 -7.69 4.10
N PRO A 178 1.98 -7.27 2.84
CA PRO A 178 2.94 -7.59 1.77
C PRO A 178 4.19 -6.67 1.73
N PHE A 179 4.26 -5.67 2.60
CA PHE A 179 5.26 -4.59 2.53
C PHE A 179 6.73 -5.00 2.74
N PRO A 180 7.06 -6.00 3.59
CA PRO A 180 8.44 -6.49 3.68
C PRO A 180 8.91 -7.07 2.34
N ILE A 181 8.04 -7.82 1.66
CA ILE A 181 8.33 -8.47 0.37
C ILE A 181 8.42 -7.44 -0.77
N LEU A 182 7.58 -6.40 -0.73
CA LEU A 182 7.64 -5.29 -1.68
C LEU A 182 9.02 -4.60 -1.67
N SER A 183 9.60 -4.41 -0.49
CA SER A 183 10.91 -3.76 -0.33
C SER A 183 12.03 -4.59 -0.96
N PHE A 184 11.97 -5.92 -0.86
CA PHE A 184 12.92 -6.82 -1.53
C PHE A 184 12.80 -6.81 -3.06
N LYS A 185 11.62 -6.45 -3.59
CA LYS A 185 11.38 -6.34 -5.03
C LYS A 185 11.58 -4.93 -5.58
N GLY A 186 12.22 -4.04 -4.83
CA GLY A 186 12.52 -2.69 -5.30
C GLY A 186 11.33 -1.74 -5.25
N VAL A 187 10.35 -1.98 -4.36
CA VAL A 187 9.25 -1.04 -4.10
C VAL A 187 9.26 -0.64 -2.64
N LYS A 188 9.47 0.65 -2.35
CA LYS A 188 9.46 1.17 -0.99
C LYS A 188 8.18 1.97 -0.74
N PRO A 189 7.38 1.64 0.29
CA PRO A 189 6.26 2.50 0.68
C PRO A 189 6.81 3.84 1.17
N VAL A 190 6.22 4.94 0.71
CA VAL A 190 6.55 6.28 1.19
C VAL A 190 5.55 6.66 2.27
N GLU A 191 6.03 6.81 3.50
CA GLU A 191 5.21 7.38 4.56
C GLU A 191 4.92 8.85 4.24
N ARG A 192 3.67 9.16 3.88
CA ARG A 192 3.22 10.55 3.88
C ARG A 192 3.32 11.07 5.32
N LYS A 193 4.38 11.85 5.61
CA LYS A 193 4.31 12.82 6.70
C LYS A 193 3.13 13.71 6.38
N LYS A 194 2.08 13.60 7.18
CA LYS A 194 0.85 14.39 7.06
C LYS A 194 1.25 15.86 7.11
N LYS A 195 1.50 16.50 5.95
CA LYS A 195 1.52 17.96 5.90
C LYS A 195 0.11 18.35 6.28
N ILE A 196 -0.03 18.99 7.43
CA ILE A 196 -1.22 19.73 7.81
C ILE A 196 -1.29 20.89 6.81
N ILE A 197 -1.74 20.60 5.60
CA ILE A 197 -2.14 21.64 4.66
C ILE A 197 -3.54 22.00 5.12
N THR A 198 -3.58 23.20 5.69
CA THR A 198 -4.75 23.99 6.03
C THR A 198 -5.91 23.67 5.10
N LYS A 199 -7.07 23.34 5.69
CA LYS A 199 -8.37 23.29 5.03
C LYS A 199 -8.43 24.34 3.93
N ASN A 200 -8.50 23.92 2.66
CA ASN A 200 -9.08 24.66 1.53
C ASN A 200 -8.88 24.02 0.15
N ILE A 201 -8.31 22.83 0.03
CA ILE A 201 -8.31 22.11 -1.25
C ILE A 201 -8.93 20.73 -1.00
N LEU A 202 -10.13 20.55 -1.55
CA LEU A 202 -11.01 19.38 -1.46
C LEU A 202 -11.92 19.29 -0.20
N PRO A 203 -12.99 20.11 -0.16
CA PRO A 203 -14.25 19.60 0.38
C PRO A 203 -15.42 20.08 -0.48
N SER A 204 -16.00 19.21 -1.32
CA SER A 204 -17.37 19.43 -1.81
C SER A 204 -17.96 18.23 -2.55
N ALA A 205 -17.17 17.48 -3.32
CA ALA A 205 -17.72 16.40 -4.15
C ALA A 205 -17.96 15.09 -3.38
N LEU A 206 -17.02 14.65 -2.53
CA LEU A 206 -17.18 13.43 -1.73
C LEU A 206 -18.06 13.66 -0.48
N GLU A 207 -18.07 14.88 0.04
CA GLU A 207 -18.86 15.23 1.21
C GLU A 207 -20.35 15.42 0.87
N SER A 208 -20.67 15.89 -0.35
CA SER A 208 -22.06 16.00 -0.81
C SER A 208 -22.71 14.65 -1.13
N LEU A 209 -21.94 13.63 -1.51
CA LEU A 209 -22.43 12.25 -1.62
C LEU A 209 -22.74 11.66 -0.24
N LYS A 210 -21.85 11.88 0.73
CA LYS A 210 -22.07 11.41 2.11
C LYS A 210 -23.23 12.12 2.82
N LYS A 211 -23.52 13.38 2.47
CA LYS A 211 -24.60 14.17 3.07
C LYS A 211 -25.98 13.89 2.44
N LYS A 212 -26.03 13.27 1.25
CA LYS A 212 -27.29 12.87 0.60
C LYS A 212 -27.82 11.51 1.06
N GLU A 213 -26.98 10.67 1.67
CA GLU A 213 -27.42 9.40 2.29
C GLU A 213 -28.06 9.58 3.67
N ILE A 214 -27.96 10.78 4.27
CA ILE A 214 -28.55 11.07 5.59
C ILE A 214 -29.64 12.12 5.42
N LYS A 215 -30.74 11.75 4.77
CA LYS A 215 -32.06 12.29 5.11
C LYS A 215 -33.08 11.16 5.00
N PRO A 216 -33.80 10.85 6.10
CA PRO A 216 -34.93 9.93 6.09
C PRO A 216 -36.09 10.49 5.25
#